data_AF-A0A914HIQ6-F1
#
_entry.id   AF-A0A914HIQ6-F1
#
_cell.length_a   1.000
_cell.length_b   1.000
_cell.length_c   1.000
_cell.angle_alpha   90.00
_cell.angle_beta   90.00
_cell.angle_gamma   90.00
#
_symmetry.space_group_name_H-M   'P 1'
#
loop_
_entity.id
_entity.type
_entity.pdbx_description
1 polymer ?
#
loop_
_entity_poly.entity_id
_entity_poly.type
_entity_poly.pdbx_seq_one_letter_code
_entity_poly.pdbx_strand_id
1 'polypeptide(L)'
;MMCFDLWVTGQETVVSVLSWGIAFLLNNEGPLAKMCEEIDQLLISDDTVTGGRRMITVADKAQLPYTRAVTNEILRCANIAPQNFLPTVGSDVKLANGFVLREGTCIVPQISVILCDERVN
;
A
#
# COMPACT_ATOMS: atom_id res chain seq x y z
N MET A 1 -11.00 24.47 -0.82
CA MET A 1 -11.06 23.24 -0.01
C MET A 1 -10.22 22.12 -0.64
N MET A 2 -10.45 21.73 -1.90
CA MET A 2 -9.73 20.64 -2.59
C MET A 2 -8.19 20.59 -2.43
N CYS A 3 -7.47 21.71 -2.60
CA CYS A 3 -6.00 21.71 -2.47
C CYS A 3 -5.53 21.41 -1.04
N PHE A 4 -6.29 21.84 -0.04
CA PHE A 4 -5.99 21.56 1.37
C PHE A 4 -6.24 20.08 1.68
N ASP A 5 -7.37 19.54 1.21
CA ASP A 5 -7.70 18.12 1.37
C ASP A 5 -6.63 17.22 0.73
N LEU A 6 -6.17 17.55 -0.48
CA LEU A 6 -5.08 16.84 -1.15
C LEU A 6 -3.76 16.90 -0.36
N TRP A 7 -3.41 18.08 0.15
CA TRP A 7 -2.16 18.28 0.88
C TRP A 7 -2.14 17.50 2.18
N VAL A 8 -3.18 17.62 3.01
CA VAL A 8 -3.27 16.91 4.30
C VAL A 8 -3.33 15.41 4.09
N THR A 9 -4.21 14.94 3.18
CA THR A 9 -4.38 13.49 2.94
C THR A 9 -3.10 12.86 2.41
N GLY A 10 -2.40 13.52 1.49
CA GLY A 10 -1.14 13.02 0.93
C GLY A 10 0.00 12.99 1.94
N GLN A 11 0.04 13.93 2.88
CA GLN A 11 1.05 13.98 3.96
C GLN A 11 0.82 12.87 4.98
N GLU A 12 -0.33 12.90 5.67
CA GLU A 12 -0.58 12.07 6.85
C GLU A 12 -0.51 10.58 6.54
N THR A 13 -1.05 10.18 5.38
CA THR A 13 -1.07 8.78 4.96
C THR A 13 0.33 8.25 4.64
N VAL A 14 1.14 9.02 3.91
CA VAL A 14 2.50 8.60 3.53
C VAL A 14 3.43 8.57 4.73
N VAL A 15 3.37 9.58 5.61
CA VAL A 15 4.17 9.61 6.85
C VAL A 15 3.87 8.39 7.71
N SER A 16 2.58 8.09 7.91
CA SER A 16 2.15 6.94 8.71
C SER A 16 2.67 5.61 8.14
N VAL A 17 2.58 5.41 6.82
CA VAL A 17 3.08 4.19 6.15
C VAL A 17 4.60 4.07 6.29
N LEU A 18 5.35 5.15 6.10
CA LEU A 18 6.81 5.13 6.22
C LEU A 18 7.24 4.82 7.66
N SER A 19 6.59 5.42 8.66
CA SER A 19 6.87 5.14 10.07
C SER A 19 6.64 3.67 10.43
N TRP A 20 5.50 3.09 10.01
CA TRP A 20 5.24 1.67 10.20
C TRP A 20 6.20 0.78 9.41
N GLY A 21 6.54 1.17 8.17
CA GLY A 21 7.49 0.43 7.34
C GLY A 21 8.86 0.32 7.98
N ILE A 22 9.39 1.42 8.51
CA ILE A 22 10.66 1.42 9.25
C ILE A 22 10.54 0.53 10.50
N ALA A 23 9.46 0.66 11.27
CA ALA A 23 9.25 -0.17 12.46
C ALA A 23 9.20 -1.68 12.13
N PHE A 24 8.49 -2.07 11.08
CA PHE A 24 8.41 -3.47 10.65
C PHE A 24 9.74 -4.03 10.15
N LEU A 25 10.51 -3.23 9.41
CA LEU A 25 11.83 -3.62 8.91
C LEU A 25 12.86 -3.73 10.05
N LEU A 26 12.84 -2.80 11.02
CA LEU A 26 13.70 -2.87 12.20
C LEU A 26 13.37 -4.08 13.08
N ASN A 27 12.11 -4.48 13.14
CA ASN A 27 11.68 -5.66 13.89
C ASN A 27 11.94 -6.98 13.13
N ASN A 28 12.26 -6.93 11.84
CA ASN A 28 12.50 -8.10 10.99
C ASN A 28 13.71 -7.87 10.07
N GLU A 29 14.89 -8.24 10.53
CA GLU A 29 16.15 -8.04 9.78
C GLU A 29 16.21 -8.84 8.47
N GLY A 30 15.54 -10.00 8.40
CA GLY A 30 15.54 -10.87 7.21
C GLY A 30 14.97 -10.20 5.95
N PRO A 31 13.72 -9.70 5.99
CA PRO A 31 13.15 -8.91 4.89
C PRO A 31 13.97 -7.69 4.50
N LEU A 32 14.54 -6.98 5.48
CA LEU A 32 15.40 -5.83 5.21
C LEU A 32 16.65 -6.24 4.41
N ALA A 33 17.36 -7.27 4.85
CA ALA A 33 18.57 -7.75 4.17
C ALA A 33 18.30 -8.18 2.72
N LYS A 34 17.22 -8.93 2.49
CA LYS A 34 16.82 -9.37 1.14
C LYS A 34 16.41 -8.22 0.24
N MET A 35 15.74 -7.21 0.79
CA MET A 35 15.35 -6.01 0.05
C MET A 35 16.58 -5.19 -0.38
N CYS A 36 17.55 -5.01 0.53
CA CYS A 36 18.82 -4.37 0.19
C CYS A 36 19.59 -5.16 -0.88
N GLU A 37 19.66 -6.49 -0.75
CA GLU A 37 20.31 -7.35 -1.75
C GLU A 37 19.67 -7.22 -3.14
N GLU A 38 18.33 -7.24 -3.23
CA GLU A 38 17.63 -7.06 -4.50
C GLU A 38 17.94 -5.70 -5.13
N ILE A 39 17.95 -4.64 -4.33
CA ILE A 39 18.28 -3.29 -4.77
C ILE A 39 19.73 -3.22 -5.26
N ASP A 40 20.67 -3.76 -4.49
CA ASP A 40 22.10 -3.75 -4.84
C ASP A 40 22.35 -4.53 -6.13
N GLN A 41 21.71 -5.69 -6.30
CA GLN A 41 21.79 -6.47 -7.54
C GLN A 41 21.26 -5.70 -8.74
N LEU A 42 20.13 -5.00 -8.60
CA LEU A 42 19.59 -4.17 -9.67
C LEU A 42 20.57 -3.06 -10.05
N LEU A 43 21.10 -2.34 -9.06
CA LEU A 43 22.06 -1.26 -9.31
C LEU A 43 23.30 -1.79 -10.01
N ILE A 44 23.88 -2.91 -9.57
CA ILE A 44 25.07 -3.54 -10.17
C ILE A 44 24.81 -4.05 -11.59
N SER A 45 23.65 -4.68 -11.85
CA SER A 45 23.33 -5.29 -13.15
C SER A 45 23.16 -4.26 -14.27
N ASP A 46 22.59 -3.11 -13.95
CA ASP A 46 22.42 -2.00 -14.90
C ASP A 46 23.72 -1.15 -15.04
N ASP A 47 24.71 -1.40 -14.17
CA ASP A 47 25.91 -0.58 -13.98
C ASP A 47 27.12 -0.88 -14.84
N THR A 48 26.97 -1.61 -15.95
CA THR A 48 28.07 -1.68 -16.94
C THR A 48 28.41 -0.30 -17.52
N VAL A 49 27.58 0.74 -17.29
CA VAL A 49 27.72 2.08 -17.86
C VAL A 49 27.94 3.19 -16.80
N THR A 50 27.51 3.05 -15.54
CA THR A 50 27.52 4.17 -14.55
C THR A 50 28.37 3.96 -13.28
N GLY A 51 28.98 2.78 -13.08
CA GLY A 51 29.95 2.53 -12.01
C GLY A 51 29.42 2.64 -10.57
N GLY A 52 28.21 2.20 -10.27
CA GLY A 52 27.67 2.08 -8.90
C GLY A 52 26.80 3.25 -8.45
N ARG A 53 26.51 4.22 -9.33
CA ARG A 53 26.10 5.58 -8.92
C ARG A 53 24.70 6.01 -9.36
N ARG A 54 23.94 5.12 -10.00
CA ARG A 54 22.56 5.42 -10.41
C ARG A 54 21.63 5.44 -9.20
N MET A 55 20.74 6.42 -9.13
CA MET A 55 19.65 6.46 -8.13
C MET A 55 18.46 5.60 -8.58
N ILE A 56 17.79 4.95 -7.64
CA ILE A 56 16.53 4.23 -7.92
C ILE A 56 15.45 5.23 -8.36
N THR A 57 14.72 4.85 -9.40
CA THR A 57 13.62 5.62 -9.97
C THR A 57 12.33 4.79 -9.97
N VAL A 58 11.20 5.43 -10.26
CA VAL A 58 9.91 4.72 -10.35
C VAL A 58 9.89 3.69 -11.49
N ALA A 59 10.71 3.89 -12.55
CA ALA A 59 10.82 2.95 -13.66
C ALA A 59 11.38 1.58 -13.23
N ASP A 60 12.18 1.57 -12.16
CA ASP A 60 12.81 0.36 -11.62
C ASP A 60 11.83 -0.54 -10.85
N LYS A 61 10.63 -0.03 -10.52
CA LYS A 61 9.63 -0.74 -9.73
C LYS A 61 9.26 -2.12 -10.28
N ALA A 62 9.30 -2.30 -11.60
CA ALA A 62 9.02 -3.60 -12.24
C ALA A 62 10.12 -4.64 -12.00
N GLN A 63 11.35 -4.18 -11.75
CA GLN A 63 12.55 -4.99 -11.55
C GLN A 63 12.82 -5.30 -10.07
N LEU A 64 12.00 -4.77 -9.16
CA LEU A 64 12.11 -4.95 -7.70
C LEU A 64 10.89 -5.71 -7.13
N PRO A 65 10.66 -6.97 -7.54
CA PRO A 65 9.48 -7.73 -7.12
C PRO A 65 9.41 -7.97 -5.61
N TYR A 66 10.54 -8.20 -4.93
CA TYR A 66 10.60 -8.44 -3.49
C TYR A 66 10.36 -7.14 -2.71
N THR A 67 11.01 -6.05 -3.07
CA THR A 67 10.77 -4.71 -2.49
C THR A 67 9.31 -4.31 -2.64
N ARG A 68 8.70 -4.61 -3.79
CA ARG A 68 7.27 -4.39 -4.03
C ARG A 68 6.40 -5.25 -3.12
N ALA A 69 6.75 -6.52 -2.92
CA ALA A 69 6.04 -7.41 -2.00
C ALA A 69 6.12 -6.92 -0.55
N VAL A 70 7.31 -6.53 -0.09
CA VAL A 70 7.52 -5.94 1.25
C VAL A 70 6.70 -4.67 1.43
N THR A 71 6.69 -3.77 0.43
CA THR A 71 5.89 -2.54 0.48
C THR A 71 4.39 -2.84 0.58
N ASN A 72 3.90 -3.81 -0.20
CA ASN A 72 2.50 -4.23 -0.14
C ASN A 72 2.15 -4.82 1.24
N GLU A 73 3.05 -5.59 1.83
CA GLU A 73 2.85 -6.19 3.15
C GLU A 73 2.88 -5.14 4.26
N ILE A 74 3.75 -4.14 4.16
CA ILE A 74 3.73 -2.97 5.05
C ILE A 74 2.37 -2.27 4.97
N LEU A 75 1.84 -2.02 3.77
CA LEU A 75 0.53 -1.40 3.59
C LEU A 75 -0.59 -2.26 4.19
N ARG A 76 -0.53 -3.59 4.01
CA ARG A 76 -1.50 -4.55 4.58
C ARG A 76 -1.49 -4.53 6.10
N CYS A 77 -0.30 -4.60 6.70
CA CYS A 77 -0.12 -4.66 8.16
C CYS A 77 -0.34 -3.32 8.86
N ALA A 78 0.12 -2.21 8.26
CA ALA A 78 -0.03 -0.88 8.83
C ALA A 78 -1.50 -0.45 8.86
N ASN A 79 -2.28 -0.86 7.84
CA ASN A 79 -3.74 -0.68 7.75
C ASN A 79 -4.21 0.71 8.23
N ILE A 80 -3.53 1.75 7.74
CA ILE A 80 -3.67 3.14 8.23
C ILE A 80 -5.07 3.74 8.01
N ALA A 81 -5.87 3.13 7.13
CA ALA A 81 -7.25 3.47 6.86
C ALA A 81 -8.12 2.19 6.92
N PRO A 82 -8.46 1.70 8.13
CA PRO A 82 -9.15 0.42 8.30
C PRO A 82 -10.58 0.44 7.78
N GLN A 83 -11.16 1.62 7.67
CA GLN A 83 -12.45 1.89 7.03
C GLN A 83 -12.22 2.89 5.91
N ASN A 84 -12.85 2.67 4.77
CA ASN A 84 -12.86 3.69 3.72
C ASN A 84 -13.78 4.85 4.13
N PHE A 85 -13.75 5.94 3.36
CA PHE A 85 -14.80 6.94 3.41
C PHE A 85 -16.18 6.29 3.29
N LEU A 86 -17.19 6.92 3.87
CA LEU A 86 -18.55 6.39 3.98
C LEU A 86 -19.39 6.81 2.76
N PRO A 87 -19.42 6.04 1.65
CA PRO A 87 -20.27 6.41 0.54
C PRO A 87 -21.73 6.21 0.91
N THR A 88 -22.58 7.03 0.29
CA THR A 88 -24.03 6.86 0.33
C THR A 88 -24.50 6.34 -1.02
N VAL A 89 -25.41 5.36 -0.98
CA VAL A 89 -25.99 4.75 -2.18
C VAL A 89 -26.83 5.79 -2.92
N GLY A 90 -26.48 6.08 -4.18
CA GLY A 90 -27.14 7.10 -5.00
C GLY A 90 -28.42 6.64 -5.70
N SER A 91 -28.70 5.33 -5.72
CA SER A 91 -29.91 4.73 -6.28
C SER A 91 -30.05 3.30 -5.78
N ASP A 92 -31.24 2.71 -5.82
CA ASP A 92 -31.43 1.32 -5.41
C ASP A 92 -30.50 0.35 -6.16
N VAL A 93 -29.72 -0.46 -5.41
CA VAL A 93 -28.79 -1.46 -5.94
C VAL A 93 -29.15 -2.84 -5.41
N LYS A 94 -29.34 -3.80 -6.32
CA LYS A 94 -29.53 -5.21 -5.97
C LYS A 94 -28.18 -5.94 -5.94
N LEU A 95 -27.82 -6.49 -4.78
CA LEU A 95 -26.63 -7.30 -4.58
C LEU A 95 -26.82 -8.73 -5.13
N ALA A 96 -25.72 -9.41 -5.44
CA ALA A 96 -25.73 -10.77 -6.00
C ALA A 96 -26.42 -11.81 -5.07
N ASN A 97 -26.40 -11.57 -3.76
CA ASN A 97 -27.09 -12.40 -2.76
C ASN A 97 -28.59 -12.10 -2.62
N GLY A 98 -29.14 -11.23 -3.48
CA GLY A 98 -30.57 -10.87 -3.49
C GLY A 98 -30.95 -9.71 -2.57
N PHE A 99 -30.02 -9.21 -1.73
CA PHE A 99 -30.28 -8.04 -0.89
C PHE A 99 -30.37 -6.76 -1.71
N VAL A 100 -31.24 -5.83 -1.32
CA VAL A 100 -31.43 -4.54 -2.01
C VAL A 100 -30.97 -3.42 -1.08
N LEU A 101 -29.92 -2.72 -1.50
CA LEU A 101 -29.49 -1.46 -0.90
C LEU A 101 -30.35 -0.34 -1.46
N ARG A 102 -31.05 0.39 -0.60
CA ARG A 102 -31.89 1.50 -1.03
C ARG A 102 -31.09 2.78 -1.20
N GLU A 103 -31.56 3.67 -2.06
CA GLU A 103 -31.08 5.05 -2.12
C GLU A 103 -30.99 5.68 -0.73
N GLY A 104 -29.90 6.39 -0.45
CA GLY A 104 -29.64 7.01 0.85
C GLY A 104 -29.04 6.09 1.91
N THR A 105 -28.85 4.79 1.62
CA THR A 105 -28.17 3.88 2.54
C THR A 105 -26.68 4.25 2.67
N CYS A 106 -26.21 4.49 3.89
CA CYS A 106 -24.79 4.68 4.18
C CYS A 106 -24.06 3.33 4.25
N ILE A 107 -22.91 3.22 3.58
CA ILE A 107 -22.08 2.02 3.60
C ILE A 107 -20.82 2.32 4.41
N VAL A 108 -20.42 1.37 5.26
CA VAL A 108 -19.15 1.41 6.00
C VAL A 108 -18.23 0.31 5.44
N PRO A 109 -17.34 0.62 4.48
CA PRO A 109 -16.45 -0.38 3.90
C PRO A 109 -15.35 -0.74 4.91
N GLN A 110 -15.35 -1.97 5.41
CA GLN A 110 -14.33 -2.47 6.36
C GLN A 110 -13.15 -3.07 5.58
N ILE A 111 -12.13 -2.25 5.30
CA ILE A 111 -10.91 -2.68 4.59
C ILE A 111 -10.13 -3.66 5.47
N SER A 112 -10.04 -3.37 6.78
CA SER A 112 -9.33 -4.20 7.77
C SER A 112 -9.73 -5.67 7.75
N VAL A 113 -11.02 -5.95 7.57
CA VAL A 113 -11.56 -7.32 7.57
C VAL A 113 -10.97 -8.14 6.42
N ILE A 114 -10.80 -7.53 5.24
CA ILE A 114 -10.27 -8.21 4.06
C ILE A 114 -8.74 -8.36 4.18
N LEU A 115 -8.05 -7.32 4.65
CA LEU A 115 -6.59 -7.34 4.80
C LEU A 115 -6.12 -8.34 5.88
N CYS A 116 -6.99 -8.70 6.83
CA CYS A 116 -6.69 -9.65 7.90
C CYS A 116 -7.38 -11.02 7.72
N ASP A 117 -8.07 -11.28 6.61
CA ASP A 117 -8.71 -12.58 6.37
C ASP A 117 -7.69 -13.62 5.91
N GLU A 118 -7.50 -14.68 6.70
CA GLU A 118 -6.61 -15.83 6.41
C GLU A 118 -7.06 -16.66 5.20
N ARG A 119 -8.30 -16.49 4.74
CA ARG A 119 -8.79 -17.18 3.53
C ARG A 119 -8.35 -16.46 2.25
N VAL A 120 -7.95 -15.19 2.37
CA VAL A 120 -7.56 -14.32 1.26
C VAL A 120 -6.04 -14.14 1.20
N ASN A 121 -5.38 -14.08 2.37
CA ASN A 121 -3.93 -13.87 2.51
C ASN A 121 -3.26 -15.10 3.14
#